data_AF-A0A8T7EI66-F1
#
_entry.id   AF-A0A8T7EI66-F1
#
_cell.length_a   1.000
_cell.length_b   1.000
_cell.length_c   1.000
_cell.angle_alpha   90.00
_cell.angle_beta   90.00
_cell.angle_gamma   90.00
#
_symmetry.space_group_name_H-M   'P 1'
#
loop_
_entity.id
_entity.type
_entity.pdbx_description
1 polymer ?
#
loop_
_entity_poly.entity_id
_entity_poly.type
_entity_poly.pdbx_seq_one_letter_code
_entity_poly.pdbx_strand_id
1 'polypeptide(L)'
;MIGSVMRWFTERMGRNYTLVQLAEKLEKSGQTVHGRMESTSNSESHRKAARHIIGIERWSQSRLRVALGDPLTLDEYDGYCPDAQLDMAALARAFAETRQESIQLAQQLEAAGVSPIQTVRHNELGDLTIRGWLVYIGNHAWRESFVLR
;
A
#
# COMPACT_ATOMS: atom_id res chain seq x y z
N MET A 1 21.54 5.07 -3.05
CA MET A 1 21.67 4.94 -1.58
C MET A 1 20.36 5.19 -0.81
N ILE A 2 19.44 6.04 -1.28
CA ILE A 2 18.15 6.31 -0.60
C ILE A 2 17.26 5.04 -0.51
N GLY A 3 17.17 4.27 -1.60
CA GLY A 3 16.37 3.03 -1.63
C GLY A 3 16.81 1.98 -0.60
N SER A 4 18.12 1.82 -0.36
CA SER A 4 18.66 0.87 0.61
C SER A 4 18.29 1.22 2.06
N VAL A 5 18.23 2.52 2.38
CA VAL A 5 17.80 3.01 3.70
C VAL A 5 16.30 2.76 3.89
N MET A 6 15.47 3.11 2.90
CA MET A 6 14.02 2.88 2.95
C MET A 6 13.68 1.39 3.09
N ARG A 7 14.39 0.53 2.35
CA ARG A 7 14.28 -0.94 2.47
C ARG A 7 14.58 -1.39 3.90
N TRP A 8 15.71 -0.97 4.46
CA TRP A 8 16.10 -1.36 5.81
C TRP A 8 15.08 -0.94 6.87
N PHE A 9 14.55 0.29 6.80
CA PHE A 9 13.51 0.76 7.71
C PHE A 9 12.23 -0.06 7.59
N THR A 10 11.80 -0.33 6.35
CA THR A 10 10.60 -1.13 6.04
C THR A 10 10.70 -2.54 6.62
N GLU A 11 11.81 -3.23 6.35
CA GLU A 11 12.08 -4.58 6.86
C GLU A 11 12.19 -4.61 8.39
N ARG A 12 12.84 -3.60 8.98
CA ARG A 12 12.99 -3.49 10.43
C ARG A 12 11.64 -3.28 11.12
N MET A 13 10.77 -2.44 10.58
CA MET A 13 9.45 -2.18 11.15
C MET A 13 8.54 -3.41 11.07
N GLY A 14 8.67 -4.24 10.03
CA GLY A 14 7.88 -5.45 9.85
C GLY A 14 8.36 -6.65 10.68
N ARG A 15 9.62 -6.64 11.15
CA ARG A 15 10.32 -7.85 11.62
C ARG A 15 9.59 -8.69 12.66
N ASN A 16 8.84 -8.05 13.55
CA ASN A 16 8.21 -8.69 14.71
C ASN A 16 6.69 -8.80 14.59
N TYR A 17 6.13 -8.54 13.40
CA TYR A 17 4.69 -8.64 13.19
C TYR A 17 4.31 -9.86 12.35
N THR A 18 3.21 -10.51 12.73
CA THR A 18 2.52 -11.48 11.87
C THR A 18 1.77 -10.76 10.75
N LEU A 19 1.34 -11.48 9.71
CA LEU A 19 0.55 -10.87 8.63
C LEU A 19 -0.80 -10.35 9.16
N VAL A 20 -1.39 -11.05 10.13
CA VAL A 20 -2.61 -10.60 10.84
C VAL A 20 -2.39 -9.27 11.56
N GLN A 21 -1.31 -9.14 12.33
CA GLN A 21 -1.00 -7.87 13.03
C GLN A 21 -0.72 -6.73 12.04
N LEU A 22 -0.17 -7.03 10.87
CA LEU A 22 0.03 -6.03 9.81
C LEU A 22 -1.30 -5.63 9.16
N ALA A 23 -2.24 -6.56 8.98
CA ALA A 23 -3.59 -6.27 8.52
C ALA A 23 -4.32 -5.30 9.46
N GLU A 24 -4.27 -5.54 10.78
CA GLU A 24 -4.84 -4.64 11.80
C GLU A 24 -4.21 -3.24 11.75
N LYS A 25 -2.89 -3.15 11.52
CA LYS A 25 -2.21 -1.86 11.36
C LYS A 25 -2.61 -1.15 10.07
N LEU A 26 -2.80 -1.89 8.98
CA LEU A 26 -3.32 -1.33 7.73
C LEU A 26 -4.72 -0.78 7.93
N GLU A 27 -5.60 -1.50 8.64
CA GLU A 27 -6.93 -1.01 8.99
C GLU A 27 -6.88 0.31 9.78
N LYS A 28 -6.15 0.32 10.91
CA LYS A 28 -6.06 1.50 11.78
C LYS A 28 -5.47 2.72 11.07
N SER A 29 -4.37 2.53 10.33
CA SER A 29 -3.77 3.62 9.55
C SER A 29 -4.66 4.04 8.39
N GLY A 30 -5.40 3.09 7.80
CA GLY A 30 -6.35 3.31 6.70
C GLY A 30 -7.47 4.24 7.10
N GLN A 31 -8.09 4.02 8.26
CA GLN A 31 -9.12 4.93 8.80
C GLN A 31 -8.61 6.37 8.93
N THR A 32 -7.36 6.55 9.36
CA THR A 32 -6.74 7.88 9.48
C THR A 32 -6.53 8.53 8.11
N VAL A 33 -6.03 7.78 7.12
CA VAL A 33 -5.78 8.30 5.76
C VAL A 33 -7.11 8.60 5.06
N HIS A 34 -8.09 7.73 5.20
CA HIS A 34 -9.43 7.90 4.65
C HIS A 34 -10.09 9.18 5.17
N GLY A 35 -10.09 9.38 6.50
CA GLY A 35 -10.66 10.59 7.10
C GLY A 35 -9.99 11.87 6.59
N ARG A 36 -8.68 11.85 6.32
CA ARG A 36 -7.98 12.99 5.68
C ARG A 36 -8.47 13.23 4.26
N MET A 37 -8.64 12.17 3.46
CA MET A 37 -9.17 12.27 2.09
C MET A 37 -10.59 12.83 2.08
N GLU A 38 -11.46 12.37 2.99
CA GLU A 38 -12.85 12.84 3.11
C GLU A 38 -12.95 14.31 3.51
N SER A 39 -12.09 14.77 4.42
CA SER A 39 -12.12 16.16 4.90
C SER A 39 -11.42 17.17 3.99
N THR A 40 -10.71 16.70 2.97
CA THR A 40 -9.85 17.53 2.13
C THR A 40 -10.62 18.18 0.98
N SER A 41 -10.29 19.44 0.66
CA SER A 41 -10.89 20.16 -0.46
C SER A 41 -10.53 19.54 -1.82
N ASN A 42 -11.44 19.65 -2.78
CA ASN A 42 -11.28 19.09 -4.13
C ASN A 42 -10.36 19.95 -5.02
N SER A 43 -9.06 19.93 -4.77
CA SER A 43 -8.04 20.59 -5.58
C SER A 43 -7.30 19.61 -6.49
N GLU A 44 -6.65 20.11 -7.54
CA GLU A 44 -5.83 19.26 -8.42
C GLU A 44 -4.66 18.59 -7.68
N SER A 45 -3.98 19.33 -6.79
CA SER A 45 -2.86 18.80 -6.01
C SER A 45 -3.29 17.69 -5.06
N HIS A 46 -4.43 17.85 -4.37
CA HIS A 46 -4.97 16.83 -3.48
C HIS A 46 -5.42 15.59 -4.24
N ARG A 47 -6.12 15.77 -5.37
CA ARG A 47 -6.49 14.64 -6.24
C ARG A 47 -5.27 13.89 -6.73
N LYS A 48 -4.19 14.58 -7.13
CA LYS A 48 -2.95 13.96 -7.56
C LYS A 48 -2.31 13.11 -6.44
N ALA A 49 -2.22 13.66 -5.23
CA ALA A 49 -1.67 12.94 -4.08
C ALA A 49 -2.54 11.71 -3.72
N ALA A 50 -3.86 11.86 -3.65
CA ALA A 50 -4.76 10.75 -3.36
C ALA A 50 -4.69 9.64 -4.43
N ARG A 51 -4.62 10.02 -5.72
CA ARG A 51 -4.41 9.06 -6.81
C ARG A 51 -3.07 8.34 -6.71
N HIS A 52 -2.00 9.04 -6.36
CA HIS A 52 -0.68 8.43 -6.19
C HIS A 52 -0.68 7.40 -5.05
N ILE A 53 -1.23 7.76 -3.88
CA ILE A 53 -1.40 6.84 -2.74
C ILE A 53 -2.13 5.56 -3.17
N ILE A 54 -3.29 5.70 -3.83
CA ILE A 54 -4.10 4.56 -4.26
C ILE A 54 -3.38 3.71 -5.30
N GLY A 55 -2.73 4.34 -6.28
CA GLY A 55 -1.97 3.65 -7.33
C GLY A 55 -0.83 2.82 -6.76
N ILE A 56 -0.03 3.39 -5.85
CA ILE A 56 1.07 2.66 -5.19
C ILE A 56 0.56 1.49 -4.36
N GLU A 57 -0.56 1.65 -3.66
CA GLU A 57 -1.15 0.56 -2.87
C GLU A 57 -1.64 -0.58 -3.77
N ARG A 58 -2.38 -0.29 -4.84
CA ARG A 58 -2.85 -1.29 -5.83
C ARG A 58 -1.71 -2.00 -6.56
N TRP A 59 -0.68 -1.25 -6.92
CA TRP A 59 0.55 -1.80 -7.49
C TRP A 59 1.24 -2.76 -6.52
N SER A 60 1.35 -2.37 -5.24
CA SER A 60 1.90 -3.22 -4.18
C SER A 60 1.05 -4.48 -3.94
N GLN A 61 -0.28 -4.39 -4.04
CA GLN A 61 -1.16 -5.56 -3.95
C GLN A 61 -0.88 -6.58 -5.06
N SER A 62 -0.62 -6.14 -6.30
CA SER A 62 -0.19 -7.07 -7.36
C SER A 62 1.06 -7.85 -6.97
N ARG A 63 2.05 -7.22 -6.32
CA ARG A 63 3.26 -7.90 -5.84
C ARG A 63 2.96 -8.86 -4.69
N LEU A 64 2.03 -8.52 -3.81
CA LEU A 64 1.56 -9.44 -2.77
C LEU A 64 0.85 -10.66 -3.38
N ARG A 65 0.08 -10.50 -4.46
CA ARG A 65 -0.57 -11.62 -5.18
C ARG A 65 0.44 -12.57 -5.83
N VAL A 66 1.64 -12.12 -6.20
CA VAL A 66 2.72 -12.99 -6.69
C VAL A 66 3.08 -14.07 -5.65
N ALA A 67 3.01 -13.74 -4.36
CA ALA A 67 3.27 -14.71 -3.30
C ALA A 67 2.16 -15.79 -3.19
N LEU A 68 1.00 -15.56 -3.81
CA LEU A 68 -0.09 -16.52 -3.96
C LEU A 68 -0.06 -17.27 -5.30
N GLY A 69 0.92 -17.00 -6.17
CA GLY A 69 1.13 -17.71 -7.44
C GLY A 69 0.88 -16.89 -8.70
N ASP A 70 0.48 -15.62 -8.60
CA ASP A 70 0.34 -14.75 -9.76
C ASP A 70 1.71 -14.47 -10.42
N PRO A 71 1.76 -14.23 -11.75
CA PRO A 71 3.00 -13.88 -12.42
C PRO A 71 3.49 -12.49 -12.01
N LEU A 72 4.80 -12.35 -11.78
CA LEU A 72 5.41 -11.05 -11.55
C LEU A 72 5.54 -10.27 -12.87
N THR A 73 4.87 -9.13 -12.95
CA THR A 73 5.06 -8.14 -14.02
C THR A 73 5.85 -6.96 -13.47
N LEU A 74 6.96 -6.59 -14.12
CA LEU A 74 7.78 -5.43 -13.74
C LEU A 74 7.26 -4.14 -14.40
N ASP A 75 6.00 -3.83 -14.13
CA ASP A 75 5.34 -2.59 -14.53
C ASP A 75 5.51 -1.48 -13.48
N GLU A 76 5.06 -0.27 -13.84
CA GLU A 76 5.03 0.91 -13.00
C GLU A 76 3.63 1.15 -12.42
N TYR A 77 3.56 1.91 -11.32
CA TYR A 77 2.31 2.13 -10.59
C TYR A 77 1.28 2.97 -11.37
N ASP A 78 1.69 3.70 -12.41
CA ASP A 78 0.82 4.62 -13.17
C ASP A 78 -0.44 3.92 -13.70
N GLY A 79 -0.31 2.67 -14.16
CA GLY A 79 -1.43 1.86 -14.67
C GLY A 79 -2.45 1.44 -13.60
N TYR A 80 -2.11 1.59 -12.32
CA TYR A 80 -2.97 1.22 -11.19
C TYR A 80 -3.69 2.43 -10.59
N CYS A 81 -3.34 3.65 -11.01
CA CYS A 81 -3.94 4.87 -10.51
C CYS A 81 -5.44 4.94 -10.88
N PRO A 82 -6.30 5.44 -9.97
CA PRO A 82 -7.68 5.75 -10.32
C PRO A 82 -7.78 6.77 -11.47
N ASP A 83 -8.97 6.90 -12.06
CA ASP A 83 -9.23 7.90 -13.10
C ASP A 83 -8.86 9.32 -12.61
N ALA A 84 -8.21 10.10 -13.47
CA ALA A 84 -7.78 11.47 -13.21
C ALA A 84 -8.95 12.46 -13.03
N GLN A 85 -10.14 12.09 -13.47
CA GLN A 85 -11.35 12.90 -13.37
C GLN A 85 -12.10 12.73 -12.05
N LEU A 86 -11.77 11.73 -11.23
CA LEU A 86 -12.41 11.53 -9.92
C LEU A 86 -12.17 12.71 -9.00
N ASP A 87 -13.20 13.12 -8.27
CA ASP A 87 -13.10 14.09 -7.17
C ASP A 87 -12.58 13.43 -5.88
N MET A 88 -12.26 14.25 -4.88
CA MET A 88 -11.76 13.75 -3.60
C MET A 88 -12.73 12.79 -2.88
N ALA A 89 -14.04 12.97 -3.02
CA ALA A 89 -15.03 12.08 -2.41
C ALA A 89 -15.03 10.69 -3.08
N ALA A 90 -14.92 10.63 -4.39
CA ALA A 90 -14.75 9.38 -5.13
C ALA A 90 -13.38 8.73 -4.84
N LEU A 91 -12.31 9.53 -4.72
CA LEU A 91 -10.98 9.03 -4.36
C LEU A 91 -10.93 8.48 -2.93
N ALA A 92 -11.61 9.10 -1.97
CA ALA A 92 -11.73 8.56 -0.61
C ALA A 92 -12.39 7.17 -0.61
N ARG A 93 -13.51 7.00 -1.34
CA ARG A 93 -14.15 5.69 -1.51
C ARG A 93 -13.23 4.67 -2.19
N ALA A 94 -12.57 5.06 -3.28
CA ALA A 94 -11.62 4.19 -3.97
C ALA A 94 -10.44 3.78 -3.06
N PHE A 95 -9.99 4.67 -2.17
CA PHE A 95 -8.99 4.34 -1.16
C PHE A 95 -9.52 3.36 -0.11
N ALA A 96 -10.74 3.54 0.40
CA ALA A 96 -11.35 2.61 1.35
C ALA A 96 -11.45 1.19 0.77
N GLU A 97 -11.92 1.07 -0.47
CA GLU A 97 -12.00 -0.20 -1.20
C GLU A 97 -10.61 -0.82 -1.37
N THR A 98 -9.65 -0.03 -1.84
CA THR A 98 -8.26 -0.46 -2.01
C THR A 98 -7.67 -0.94 -0.69
N ARG A 99 -7.89 -0.22 0.42
CA ARG A 99 -7.40 -0.61 1.74
C ARG A 99 -8.05 -1.90 2.23
N GLN A 100 -9.34 -2.07 2.00
CA GLN A 100 -10.05 -3.30 2.34
C GLN A 100 -9.47 -4.51 1.59
N GLU A 101 -9.13 -4.35 0.31
CA GLU A 101 -8.44 -5.39 -0.46
C GLU A 101 -7.05 -5.70 0.10
N SER A 102 -6.27 -4.70 0.51
CA SER A 102 -4.95 -4.92 1.14
C SER A 102 -5.07 -5.74 2.44
N ILE A 103 -6.10 -5.47 3.25
CA ILE A 103 -6.38 -6.20 4.49
C ILE A 103 -6.76 -7.65 4.18
N GLN A 104 -7.66 -7.87 3.22
CA GLN A 104 -8.07 -9.20 2.79
C GLN A 104 -6.89 -9.98 2.22
N LEU A 105 -6.01 -9.33 1.45
CA LEU A 105 -4.84 -9.96 0.87
C LEU A 105 -3.85 -10.42 1.95
N ALA A 106 -3.62 -9.60 2.99
CA ALA A 106 -2.81 -10.00 4.14
C ALA A 106 -3.39 -11.24 4.86
N GLN A 107 -4.71 -11.32 5.00
CA GLN A 107 -5.41 -12.48 5.59
C GLN A 107 -5.32 -13.72 4.70
N GLN A 108 -5.45 -13.57 3.37
CA GLN A 108 -5.31 -14.65 2.40
C GLN A 108 -3.90 -15.24 2.40
N LEU A 109 -2.87 -14.39 2.46
CA LEU A 109 -1.47 -14.81 2.56
C LEU A 109 -1.21 -15.64 3.82
N GLU A 110 -1.74 -15.20 4.97
CA GLU A 110 -1.67 -15.96 6.22
C GLU A 110 -2.37 -17.32 6.08
N ALA A 111 -3.60 -17.33 5.57
CA ALA A 111 -4.40 -18.55 5.40
C ALA A 111 -3.76 -19.56 4.44
N ALA A 112 -3.06 -19.07 3.41
CA ALA A 112 -2.31 -19.89 2.47
C ALA A 112 -0.96 -20.39 3.03
N GLY A 113 -0.59 -20.02 4.27
CA GLY A 113 0.68 -20.40 4.88
C GLY A 113 1.89 -19.76 4.21
N VAL A 114 1.71 -18.63 3.52
CA VAL A 114 2.81 -17.91 2.88
C VAL A 114 3.78 -17.42 3.95
N SER A 115 5.06 -17.72 3.77
CA SER A 115 6.10 -17.30 4.71
C SER A 115 6.17 -15.77 4.76
N PRO A 116 6.09 -15.12 5.94
CA PRO A 116 6.18 -13.66 6.04
C PRO A 116 7.51 -13.08 5.55
N ILE A 117 8.55 -13.92 5.45
CA ILE A 117 9.89 -13.58 4.97
C ILE A 117 10.13 -13.96 3.50
N GLN A 118 9.16 -14.59 2.82
CA GLN A 118 9.20 -14.75 1.37
C GLN A 118 9.30 -13.36 0.73
N THR A 119 10.09 -13.25 -0.33
CA THR A 119 10.36 -11.96 -0.96
C THR A 119 9.74 -11.83 -2.34
N VAL A 120 9.28 -10.63 -2.66
CA VAL A 120 8.89 -10.21 -4.01
C VAL A 120 9.62 -8.92 -4.36
N ARG A 121 10.11 -8.82 -5.60
CA ARG A 121 10.91 -7.69 -6.09
C ARG A 121 10.09 -6.40 -6.14
N HIS A 122 10.61 -5.36 -5.50
CA HIS A 122 10.22 -3.96 -5.73
C HIS A 122 11.18 -3.33 -6.75
N ASN A 123 10.67 -2.51 -7.67
CA ASN A 123 11.46 -1.90 -8.77
C ASN A 123 12.70 -1.15 -8.24
N GLU A 124 12.51 -0.24 -7.26
CA GLU A 124 13.61 0.57 -6.71
C GLU A 124 14.24 0.04 -5.40
N LEU A 125 13.45 -0.59 -4.52
CA LEU A 125 13.90 -1.03 -3.20
C LEU A 125 14.55 -2.43 -3.23
N GLY A 126 14.53 -3.12 -4.37
CA GLY A 126 14.97 -4.50 -4.48
C GLY A 126 13.98 -5.47 -3.82
N ASP A 127 14.44 -6.63 -3.40
CA ASP A 127 13.56 -7.63 -2.81
C ASP A 127 13.06 -7.21 -1.42
N LEU A 128 11.74 -7.15 -1.27
CA LEU A 128 11.04 -6.91 -0.01
C LEU A 128 10.33 -8.18 0.42
N THR A 129 10.34 -8.45 1.73
CA THR A 129 9.54 -9.52 2.33
C THR A 129 8.04 -9.21 2.24
N ILE A 130 7.18 -10.21 2.38
CA ILE A 130 5.71 -9.99 2.43
C ILE A 130 5.33 -9.01 3.54
N ARG A 131 5.91 -9.18 4.74
CA ARG A 131 5.74 -8.20 5.82
C ARG A 131 6.29 -6.82 5.45
N GLY A 132 7.39 -6.77 4.70
CA GLY A 132 7.97 -5.53 4.19
C GLY A 132 7.03 -4.80 3.25
N TRP A 133 6.39 -5.51 2.32
CA TRP A 133 5.37 -4.94 1.42
C TRP A 133 4.17 -4.37 2.19
N LEU A 134 3.64 -5.09 3.18
CA LEU A 134 2.52 -4.58 3.99
C LEU A 134 2.90 -3.34 4.79
N VAL A 135 4.13 -3.29 5.32
CA VAL A 135 4.66 -2.08 5.99
C VAL A 135 4.83 -0.93 4.99
N TYR A 136 5.36 -1.22 3.80
CA TYR A 136 5.55 -0.22 2.74
C TYR A 136 4.22 0.45 2.37
N ILE A 137 3.17 -0.34 2.14
CA ILE A 137 1.82 0.16 1.84
C ILE A 137 1.35 1.13 2.93
N GLY A 138 1.35 0.68 4.19
CA GLY A 138 0.83 1.49 5.29
C GLY A 138 1.64 2.78 5.52
N ASN A 139 2.98 2.68 5.47
CA ASN A 139 3.87 3.80 5.70
C ASN A 139 3.86 4.83 4.56
N HIS A 140 3.81 4.38 3.30
CA HIS A 140 3.73 5.27 2.13
C HIS A 140 2.46 6.12 2.20
N ALA A 141 1.29 5.48 2.30
CA ALA A 141 0.01 6.17 2.38
C ALA A 141 -0.08 7.13 3.59
N TRP A 142 0.41 6.70 4.76
CA TRP A 142 0.40 7.53 5.96
C TRP A 142 1.27 8.79 5.84
N ARG A 143 2.48 8.66 5.27
CA ARG A 143 3.41 9.79 5.09
C ARG A 143 2.94 10.77 4.02
N GLU A 144 2.40 10.28 2.92
CA GLU A 144 1.94 11.15 1.84
C GLU A 144 0.63 11.87 2.18
N SER A 145 -0.26 11.21 2.92
CA SER A 145 -1.53 11.86 3.31
C SER A 145 -1.37 13.06 4.25
N PHE A 146 -0.17 13.41 4.71
CA PHE A 146 0.08 14.69 5.38
C PHE A 146 -0.14 15.89 4.47
N VAL A 147 -0.09 15.71 3.15
CA VAL A 147 -0.40 16.76 2.16
C VAL A 147 -1.92 16.96 2.02
N LEU A 148 -2.73 16.05 2.56
CA LEU A 148 -4.20 16.07 2.56
C LEU A 148 -4.74 16.65 3.88
N ARG A 149 -4.23 17.81 4.30
CA ARG A 149 -4.58 18.45 5.57
C ARG A 149 -4.89 19.92 5.37
#